data_AF-A0A0G1ABX8-F1
#
_entry.id   AF-A0A0G1ABX8-F1
#
_cell.length_a   1.000
_cell.length_b   1.000
_cell.length_c   1.000
_cell.angle_alpha   90.00
_cell.angle_beta   90.00
_cell.angle_gamma   90.00
#
_symmetry.space_group_name_H-M   'P 1'
#
loop_
_entity.id
_entity.type
_entity.pdbx_description
1 polymer ?
#
loop_
_entity_poly.entity_id
_entity_poly.type
_entity_poly.pdbx_seq_one_letter_code
_entity_poly.pdbx_strand_id
1 'polypeptide(L)'
;MKESNKRRLKISMTGWIFVPMLLMSIFVMELIYREVPPGWKPRAFGNTGNLPEEVAGYVVERPDFSSFKWEGEGLITLWFDDAWLSQYENAYPMLKERGYKGTIAVPTEYIGYESYLSWDQLRDLQKNGWEVTSHSVSHDCAYIEEDINNIEQELVESKRALLREGLMFDNYVTPCGKVSDELVRLVKKHYKSLRLIGHNLNVLPVRDPYTLEVIGVDLETPLIEIEWWMGEAKRKNMWLILMFHQVEDKENLYGNDIKTMNEILNAVERLDLKVVLPAEVLSIK
;
A
#
# COMPACT_ATOMS: atom_id res chain seq x y z
N MET A 1 -60.96 -26.19 19.90
CA MET A 1 -60.68 -24.78 19.53
C MET A 1 -59.20 -24.53 19.83
N LYS A 2 -58.46 -23.95 18.87
CA LYS A 2 -57.00 -24.05 18.65
C LYS A 2 -56.12 -23.64 19.83
N GLU A 3 -55.16 -24.49 20.19
CA GLU A 3 -54.07 -24.19 21.11
C GLU A 3 -52.86 -23.66 20.32
N SER A 4 -52.43 -22.44 20.63
CA SER A 4 -51.43 -21.69 19.85
C SER A 4 -50.00 -22.10 20.21
N ASN A 5 -49.25 -22.55 19.20
CA ASN A 5 -47.85 -22.93 19.31
C ASN A 5 -46.95 -21.66 19.23
N LYS A 6 -46.54 -21.09 20.36
CA LYS A 6 -45.52 -20.01 20.41
C LYS A 6 -44.13 -20.61 20.63
N ARG A 7 -43.38 -20.85 19.56
CA ARG A 7 -41.93 -21.06 19.63
C ARG A 7 -41.28 -19.72 20.01
N ARG A 8 -40.69 -19.63 21.20
CA ARG A 8 -39.79 -18.53 21.57
C ARG A 8 -38.49 -18.69 20.80
N LEU A 9 -38.16 -17.74 19.91
CA LEU A 9 -36.80 -17.57 19.43
C LEU A 9 -35.92 -17.20 20.62
N LYS A 10 -34.93 -18.04 20.94
CA LYS A 10 -33.80 -17.65 21.77
C LYS A 10 -32.84 -16.87 20.89
N ILE A 11 -32.90 -15.54 20.95
CA ILE A 11 -31.87 -14.66 20.37
C ILE A 11 -30.68 -14.71 21.33
N SER A 12 -29.51 -15.15 20.87
CA SER A 12 -28.31 -15.15 21.72
C SER A 12 -27.82 -13.71 21.91
N MET A 13 -27.61 -13.32 23.17
CA MET A 13 -27.10 -11.98 23.55
C MET A 13 -25.66 -11.71 23.10
N THR A 14 -24.97 -12.68 22.50
CA THR A 14 -23.57 -12.56 22.08
C THR A 14 -23.38 -11.70 20.84
N GLY A 15 -24.40 -11.53 19.99
CA GLY A 15 -24.30 -10.73 18.76
C GLY A 15 -24.38 -9.21 18.97
N TRP A 16 -24.82 -8.74 20.15
CA TRP A 16 -25.06 -7.32 20.41
C TRP A 16 -23.88 -6.59 21.08
N ILE A 17 -22.84 -7.30 21.50
CA ILE A 17 -21.64 -6.69 22.11
C ILE A 17 -20.56 -6.39 21.05
N PHE A 18 -20.51 -7.16 19.96
CA PHE A 18 -19.52 -6.95 18.89
C PHE A 18 -19.90 -5.85 17.89
N VAL A 19 -21.19 -5.63 17.63
CA VAL A 19 -21.65 -4.58 16.70
C VAL A 19 -21.36 -3.15 17.21
N PRO A 20 -21.52 -2.83 18.52
CA PRO A 20 -21.16 -1.51 19.04
C PRO A 20 -19.64 -1.25 19.06
N MET A 21 -18.79 -2.28 19.26
CA MET A 21 -17.34 -2.11 19.23
C MET A 21 -16.82 -1.78 17.82
N LEU A 22 -17.38 -2.43 16.79
CA LEU A 22 -17.04 -2.15 15.40
C LEU A 22 -17.46 -0.72 14.97
N LEU A 23 -18.59 -0.23 15.47
CA LEU A 23 -19.05 1.14 15.20
C LEU A 23 -18.28 2.19 16.02
N MET A 24 -17.83 1.85 17.24
CA MET A 24 -16.92 2.71 18.00
C MET A 24 -15.55 2.80 17.34
N SER A 25 -15.00 1.71 16.80
CA SER A 25 -13.71 1.75 16.10
C SER A 25 -13.80 2.55 14.79
N ILE A 26 -14.90 2.45 14.05
CA ILE A 26 -15.15 3.29 12.85
C ILE A 26 -15.21 4.78 13.23
N PHE A 27 -15.92 5.13 14.32
CA PHE A 27 -16.07 6.53 14.75
C PHE A 27 -14.78 7.11 15.37
N VAL A 28 -14.01 6.27 16.08
CA VAL A 28 -12.69 6.64 16.63
C VAL A 28 -11.67 6.78 15.49
N MET A 29 -11.71 5.92 14.47
CA MET A 29 -10.88 6.06 13.27
C MET A 29 -11.19 7.36 12.52
N GLU A 30 -12.47 7.68 12.25
CA GLU A 30 -12.85 8.90 11.53
C GLU A 30 -12.44 10.19 12.27
N LEU A 31 -12.28 10.12 13.61
CA LEU A 31 -11.72 11.19 14.44
C LEU A 31 -10.17 11.21 14.44
N ILE A 32 -9.50 10.05 14.43
CA ILE A 32 -8.03 9.94 14.35
C ILE A 32 -7.52 10.41 12.97
N TYR A 33 -8.21 10.07 11.88
CA TYR A 33 -7.90 10.52 10.52
C TYR A 33 -8.01 12.05 10.34
N ARG A 34 -8.63 12.76 11.29
CA ARG A 34 -8.83 14.22 11.20
C ARG A 34 -7.77 15.07 11.88
N GLU A 35 -6.95 14.56 12.82
CA GLU A 35 -6.21 15.48 13.70
C GLU A 35 -4.70 15.30 13.88
N VAL A 36 -4.01 14.34 13.28
CA VAL A 36 -2.52 14.35 13.35
C VAL A 36 -1.91 13.81 12.05
N PRO A 37 -1.48 14.66 11.10
CA PRO A 37 -0.52 14.21 10.10
C PRO A 37 0.71 13.65 10.84
N PRO A 38 1.37 12.59 10.34
CA PRO A 38 2.65 12.12 10.88
C PRO A 38 3.57 13.30 11.19
N GLY A 39 4.47 13.21 12.15
CA GLY A 39 5.33 14.33 12.56
C GLY A 39 6.36 14.76 11.49
N TRP A 40 5.90 15.15 10.29
CA TRP A 40 6.66 15.68 9.17
C TRP A 40 7.36 16.94 9.65
N LYS A 41 8.67 16.84 9.86
CA LYS A 41 9.52 18.02 10.06
C LYS A 41 10.33 18.23 8.79
N PRO A 42 9.80 18.97 7.79
CA PRO A 42 10.63 19.38 6.66
C PRO A 42 11.75 20.25 7.22
N ARG A 43 12.98 19.72 7.19
CA ARG A 43 14.18 20.54 7.41
C ARG A 43 14.58 21.06 6.05
N ALA A 44 14.49 22.38 5.86
CA ALA A 44 14.87 23.01 4.61
C ALA A 44 16.34 22.68 4.28
N PHE A 45 16.60 22.20 3.07
CA PHE A 45 17.93 22.28 2.47
C PHE A 45 17.87 22.90 1.09
N GLY A 46 18.87 23.74 0.85
CA GLY A 46 18.89 24.77 -0.17
C GLY A 46 18.99 24.25 -1.59
N ASN A 47 18.63 25.16 -2.52
CA ASN A 47 18.78 25.11 -3.97
C ASN A 47 19.14 23.73 -4.53
N THR A 48 18.18 23.17 -5.27
CA THR A 48 18.45 22.26 -6.38
C THR A 48 19.45 22.92 -7.34
N GLY A 49 20.73 22.82 -6.99
CA GLY A 49 21.83 23.23 -7.83
C GLY A 49 21.70 22.54 -9.17
N ASN A 50 22.02 23.27 -10.23
CA ASN A 50 21.91 22.79 -11.60
C ASN A 50 22.40 21.34 -11.76
N LEU A 51 21.59 20.59 -12.49
CA LEU A 51 21.69 19.19 -12.86
C LEU A 51 23.13 18.80 -13.27
N PRO A 52 23.68 17.69 -12.74
CA PRO A 52 24.72 16.97 -13.44
C PRO A 52 24.15 16.36 -14.72
N GLU A 53 24.88 16.50 -15.83
CA GLU A 53 24.55 16.03 -17.19
C GLU A 53 24.46 14.48 -17.31
N GLU A 54 24.61 13.76 -16.20
CA GLU A 54 24.86 12.31 -16.12
C GLU A 54 23.60 11.42 -15.99
N VAL A 55 22.40 11.98 -16.14
CA VAL A 55 21.16 11.16 -16.18
C VAL A 55 21.03 10.35 -17.48
N ALA A 56 21.86 10.66 -18.49
CA ALA A 56 21.95 9.92 -19.74
C ALA A 56 22.73 8.60 -19.58
N GLY A 57 22.13 7.57 -18.98
CA GLY A 57 22.77 6.25 -18.92
C GLY A 57 21.97 5.11 -18.32
N TYR A 58 20.98 5.40 -17.47
CA TYR A 58 20.17 4.36 -16.84
C TYR A 58 18.99 3.97 -17.72
N VAL A 59 19.24 3.11 -18.72
CA VAL A 59 18.16 2.31 -19.32
C VAL A 59 17.85 1.19 -18.34
N VAL A 60 16.91 1.42 -17.43
CA VAL A 60 16.34 0.32 -16.63
C VAL A 60 15.39 -0.42 -17.55
N GLU A 61 15.74 -1.66 -17.89
CA GLU A 61 14.80 -2.55 -18.59
C GLU A 61 13.54 -2.64 -17.75
N ARG A 62 12.39 -2.31 -18.36
CA ARG A 62 11.11 -2.47 -17.67
C ARG A 62 10.96 -3.96 -17.34
N PRO A 63 10.73 -4.34 -16.08
CA PRO A 63 10.40 -5.72 -15.78
C PRO A 63 9.14 -6.11 -16.57
N ASP A 64 9.25 -7.15 -17.40
CA ASP A 64 8.12 -7.69 -18.15
C ASP A 64 7.37 -8.68 -17.27
N PHE A 65 6.22 -8.25 -16.77
CA PHE A 65 5.36 -9.07 -15.92
C PHE A 65 4.30 -9.86 -16.71
N SER A 66 4.32 -9.78 -18.05
CA SER A 66 3.32 -10.44 -18.90
C SER A 66 3.38 -11.97 -18.88
N SER A 67 4.46 -12.54 -18.32
CA SER A 67 4.59 -13.98 -18.10
C SER A 67 3.81 -14.48 -16.89
N PHE A 68 3.39 -13.60 -15.98
CA PHE A 68 2.62 -14.00 -14.81
C PHE A 68 1.27 -14.60 -15.24
N LYS A 69 0.96 -15.79 -14.71
CA LYS A 69 -0.32 -16.44 -14.88
C LYS A 69 -0.85 -16.79 -13.51
N TRP A 70 -2.04 -16.26 -13.21
CA TRP A 70 -2.79 -16.69 -12.05
C TRP A 70 -3.43 -18.06 -12.34
N GLU A 71 -3.21 -19.02 -11.46
CA GLU A 71 -3.63 -20.42 -11.62
C GLU A 71 -4.83 -20.78 -10.70
N GLY A 72 -5.49 -19.75 -10.14
CA GLY A 72 -6.64 -19.93 -9.26
C GLY A 72 -6.26 -20.07 -7.79
N GLU A 73 -5.04 -19.70 -7.39
CA GLU A 73 -4.56 -19.67 -6.01
C GLU A 73 -4.86 -18.34 -5.29
N GLY A 74 -4.85 -18.34 -3.96
CA GLY A 74 -4.85 -17.10 -3.18
C GLY A 74 -3.50 -16.38 -3.27
N LEU A 75 -3.53 -15.06 -3.39
CA LEU A 75 -2.34 -14.22 -3.59
C LEU A 75 -2.18 -13.24 -2.43
N ILE A 76 -0.94 -12.84 -2.16
CA ILE A 76 -0.63 -11.76 -1.22
C ILE A 76 0.38 -10.75 -1.82
N THR A 77 0.17 -9.47 -1.57
CA THR A 77 1.13 -8.40 -1.82
C THR A 77 1.50 -7.71 -0.52
N LEU A 78 2.79 -7.41 -0.37
CA LEU A 78 3.34 -6.59 0.71
C LEU A 78 3.67 -5.22 0.12
N TRP A 79 2.85 -4.21 0.46
CA TRP A 79 2.94 -2.86 -0.08
C TRP A 79 3.37 -1.88 1.01
N PHE A 80 4.43 -1.12 0.75
CA PHE A 80 5.04 -0.20 1.70
C PHE A 80 4.81 1.24 1.25
N ASP A 81 4.09 2.04 2.04
CA ASP A 81 3.76 3.43 1.70
C ASP A 81 4.83 4.40 2.21
N ASP A 82 4.91 5.57 1.58
CA ASP A 82 5.78 6.71 1.90
C ASP A 82 7.30 6.56 1.69
N ALA A 83 7.81 5.38 1.35
CA ALA A 83 9.24 5.14 1.17
C ALA A 83 10.09 5.50 2.40
N TRP A 84 9.68 5.07 3.59
CA TRP A 84 10.43 5.21 4.83
C TRP A 84 11.75 4.42 4.82
N LEU A 85 12.85 5.01 5.32
CA LEU A 85 14.17 4.37 5.36
C LEU A 85 14.16 2.99 6.02
N SER A 86 13.35 2.82 7.06
CA SER A 86 13.18 1.56 7.79
C SER A 86 12.67 0.40 6.90
N GLN A 87 11.98 0.69 5.81
CA GLN A 87 11.57 -0.32 4.83
C GLN A 87 12.77 -0.90 4.08
N TYR A 88 13.76 -0.07 3.75
CA TYR A 88 15.00 -0.52 3.11
C TYR A 88 15.93 -1.21 4.10
N GLU A 89 16.05 -0.67 5.32
CA GLU A 89 16.98 -1.20 6.32
C GLU A 89 16.49 -2.49 7.00
N ASN A 90 15.17 -2.63 7.20
CA ASN A 90 14.61 -3.73 7.98
C ASN A 90 13.74 -4.66 7.13
N ALA A 91 12.73 -4.13 6.42
CA ALA A 91 11.79 -4.98 5.68
C ALA A 91 12.45 -5.66 4.47
N TYR A 92 13.22 -4.91 3.68
CA TYR A 92 13.85 -5.44 2.47
C TYR A 92 14.78 -6.65 2.71
N PRO A 93 15.71 -6.63 3.69
CA PRO A 93 16.50 -7.82 4.02
C PRO A 93 15.64 -9.03 4.40
N MET A 94 14.60 -8.85 5.22
CA MET A 94 13.73 -9.95 5.64
C MET A 94 12.96 -10.59 4.47
N LEU A 95 12.46 -9.76 3.54
CA LEU A 95 11.81 -10.24 2.32
C LEU A 95 12.82 -10.95 1.41
N LYS A 96 14.01 -10.37 1.23
CA LYS A 96 15.09 -10.91 0.40
C LYS A 96 15.54 -12.30 0.86
N GLU A 97 15.69 -12.50 2.17
CA GLU A 97 16.04 -13.81 2.76
C GLU A 97 15.04 -14.92 2.41
N ARG A 98 13.77 -14.55 2.15
CA ARG A 98 12.67 -15.46 1.80
C ARG A 98 12.42 -15.54 0.30
N GLY A 99 13.19 -14.81 -0.52
CA GLY A 99 12.96 -14.69 -1.95
C GLY A 99 11.70 -13.90 -2.32
N TYR A 100 11.15 -13.12 -1.38
CA TYR A 100 9.99 -12.27 -1.60
C TYR A 100 10.40 -10.90 -2.14
N LYS A 101 9.45 -10.28 -2.84
CA LYS A 101 9.54 -8.93 -3.37
C LYS A 101 8.44 -8.07 -2.74
N GLY A 102 8.75 -6.80 -2.52
CA GLY A 102 7.79 -5.82 -2.04
C GLY A 102 7.42 -4.81 -3.11
N THR A 103 6.37 -4.04 -2.83
CA THR A 103 5.99 -2.85 -3.60
C THR A 103 6.18 -1.62 -2.73
N ILE A 104 6.72 -0.53 -3.26
CA ILE A 104 6.95 0.71 -2.51
C ILE A 104 6.26 1.90 -3.17
N ALA A 105 5.49 2.67 -2.40
CA ALA A 105 4.80 3.89 -2.85
C ALA A 105 5.64 5.12 -2.51
N VAL A 106 5.95 5.93 -3.52
CA VAL A 106 6.97 6.98 -3.43
C VAL A 106 6.33 8.37 -3.54
N PRO A 107 6.24 9.13 -2.43
CA PRO A 107 5.92 10.55 -2.46
C PRO A 107 7.20 11.34 -2.77
N THR A 108 7.31 11.81 -4.01
CA THR A 108 8.63 12.14 -4.59
C THR A 108 9.34 13.33 -3.94
N GLU A 109 8.62 14.20 -3.22
CA GLU A 109 9.21 15.35 -2.52
C GLU A 109 10.08 14.92 -1.31
N TYR A 110 9.79 13.79 -0.68
CA TYR A 110 10.49 13.37 0.55
C TYR A 110 11.71 12.50 0.31
N ILE A 111 11.94 12.06 -0.92
CA ILE A 111 13.04 11.13 -1.22
C ILE A 111 14.39 11.83 -1.08
N GLY A 112 15.30 11.20 -0.33
CA GLY A 112 16.60 11.75 0.05
C GLY A 112 16.61 12.50 1.39
N TYR A 113 15.47 12.66 2.06
CA TYR A 113 15.43 13.18 3.43
C TYR A 113 15.85 12.10 4.44
N GLU A 114 16.31 12.53 5.62
CA GLU A 114 16.93 11.67 6.66
C GLU A 114 16.12 10.42 7.03
N SER A 115 14.78 10.52 7.08
CA SER A 115 13.91 9.41 7.46
C SER A 115 13.37 8.60 6.27
N TYR A 116 13.75 8.94 5.04
CA TYR A 116 13.20 8.37 3.81
C TYR A 116 14.30 7.70 3.00
N LEU A 117 13.90 6.87 2.05
CA LEU A 117 14.83 6.29 1.09
C LEU A 117 15.50 7.39 0.27
N SER A 118 16.73 7.13 -0.16
CA SER A 118 17.37 7.88 -1.25
C SER A 118 16.95 7.33 -2.62
N TRP A 119 17.18 8.13 -3.67
CA TRP A 119 16.98 7.68 -5.05
C TRP A 119 17.83 6.45 -5.42
N ASP A 120 19.05 6.36 -4.89
CA ASP A 120 19.91 5.19 -5.07
C ASP A 120 19.32 3.92 -4.43
N GLN A 121 18.74 4.05 -3.24
CA GLN A 121 18.08 2.94 -2.56
C GLN A 121 16.83 2.48 -3.31
N LEU A 122 16.03 3.40 -3.84
CA LEU A 122 14.88 3.05 -4.70
C LEU A 122 15.33 2.32 -5.97
N ARG A 123 16.44 2.76 -6.60
CA ARG A 123 17.03 2.06 -7.75
C ARG A 123 17.53 0.67 -7.38
N ASP A 124 18.16 0.50 -6.22
CA ASP A 124 18.60 -0.82 -5.74
C ASP A 124 17.40 -1.75 -5.53
N LEU A 125 16.33 -1.28 -4.88
CA LEU A 125 15.10 -2.06 -4.72
C LEU A 125 14.54 -2.52 -6.07
N GLN A 126 14.37 -1.59 -7.03
CA GLN A 126 13.84 -1.93 -8.35
C GLN A 126 14.74 -2.90 -9.12
N LYS A 127 16.07 -2.72 -9.03
CA LYS A 127 17.05 -3.65 -9.62
C LYS A 127 16.97 -5.05 -9.01
N ASN A 128 16.60 -5.15 -7.73
CA ASN A 128 16.37 -6.43 -7.04
C ASN A 128 14.91 -6.92 -7.19
N GLY A 129 14.15 -6.33 -8.13
CA GLY A 129 12.84 -6.80 -8.55
C GLY A 129 11.69 -6.32 -7.69
N TRP A 130 11.88 -5.35 -6.79
CA TRP A 130 10.75 -4.67 -6.14
C TRP A 130 10.01 -3.80 -7.15
N GLU A 131 8.71 -3.63 -6.90
CA GLU A 131 7.92 -2.68 -7.66
C GLU A 131 7.97 -1.29 -7.02
N VAL A 132 8.15 -0.26 -7.85
CA VAL A 132 8.06 1.15 -7.45
C VAL A 132 6.76 1.74 -7.99
N THR A 133 6.03 2.45 -7.15
CA THR A 133 4.74 3.07 -7.47
C THR A 133 4.73 4.54 -7.09
N SER A 134 3.93 5.34 -7.78
CA SER A 134 3.84 6.78 -7.50
C SER A 134 2.85 7.04 -6.37
N HIS A 135 3.21 7.94 -5.45
CA HIS A 135 2.38 8.33 -4.32
C HIS A 135 2.24 9.86 -4.20
N SER A 136 1.98 10.52 -5.33
CA SER A 136 1.97 11.98 -5.51
C SER A 136 3.37 12.60 -5.34
N VAL A 137 3.46 13.94 -5.43
CA VAL A 137 4.69 14.68 -5.11
C VAL A 137 4.74 14.92 -3.61
N SER A 138 3.75 15.64 -3.10
CA SER A 138 3.76 16.26 -1.77
C SER A 138 3.13 15.41 -0.68
N HIS A 139 2.37 14.36 -1.03
CA HIS A 139 1.56 13.57 -0.10
C HIS A 139 0.58 14.43 0.73
N ASP A 140 0.10 15.54 0.18
CA ASP A 140 -0.93 16.35 0.84
C ASP A 140 -2.28 15.62 0.80
N CYS A 141 -2.89 15.34 1.95
CA CYS A 141 -4.23 14.75 2.02
C CYS A 141 -5.35 15.66 1.47
N ALA A 142 -5.08 16.96 1.31
CA ALA A 142 -6.06 17.94 0.82
C ALA A 142 -5.95 18.21 -0.69
N TYR A 143 -4.96 17.64 -1.40
CA TYR A 143 -4.71 17.96 -2.82
C TYR A 143 -5.92 17.72 -3.74
N ILE A 144 -6.80 16.77 -3.39
CA ILE A 144 -8.01 16.48 -4.16
C ILE A 144 -9.11 17.54 -4.02
N GLU A 145 -9.02 18.40 -3.01
CA GLU A 145 -9.97 19.50 -2.75
C GLU A 145 -9.55 20.78 -3.51
N GLU A 146 -8.37 20.76 -4.13
CA GLU A 146 -7.83 21.85 -4.93
C GLU A 146 -8.36 21.86 -6.37
N ASP A 147 -7.89 22.82 -7.16
CA ASP A 147 -8.21 22.89 -8.58
C ASP A 147 -7.69 21.66 -9.33
N ILE A 148 -8.41 21.25 -10.38
CA ILE A 148 -8.07 20.07 -11.19
C ILE A 148 -6.64 20.13 -11.74
N ASN A 149 -6.12 21.33 -12.02
CA ASN A 149 -4.76 21.49 -12.49
C ASN A 149 -3.72 21.11 -11.42
N ASN A 150 -4.00 21.35 -10.14
CA ASN A 150 -3.12 20.96 -9.05
C ASN A 150 -3.11 19.43 -8.88
N ILE A 151 -4.28 18.78 -8.95
CA ILE A 151 -4.37 17.31 -8.95
C ILE A 151 -3.56 16.73 -10.12
N GLU A 152 -3.71 17.27 -11.34
CA GLU A 152 -2.94 16.78 -12.48
C GLU A 152 -1.44 17.07 -12.32
N GLN A 153 -1.05 18.19 -11.72
CA GLN A 153 0.33 18.53 -11.47
C GLN A 153 0.99 17.54 -10.49
N GLU A 154 0.34 17.18 -9.39
CA GLU A 154 0.79 16.13 -8.45
C GLU A 154 1.05 14.79 -9.17
N LEU A 155 0.17 14.41 -10.09
CA LEU A 155 0.30 13.18 -10.88
C LEU A 155 1.44 13.23 -11.90
N VAL A 156 1.59 14.37 -12.60
CA VAL A 156 2.55 14.52 -13.69
C VAL A 156 3.96 14.76 -13.17
N GLU A 157 4.13 15.56 -12.12
CA GLU A 157 5.45 15.88 -11.56
C GLU A 157 6.05 14.69 -10.80
N SER A 158 5.26 13.91 -10.08
CA SER A 158 5.73 12.66 -9.46
C SER A 158 6.24 11.68 -10.51
N LYS A 159 5.50 11.54 -11.62
CA LYS A 159 5.92 10.78 -12.81
C LYS A 159 7.23 11.30 -13.40
N ARG A 160 7.38 12.62 -13.57
CA ARG A 160 8.62 13.22 -14.06
C ARG A 160 9.78 12.97 -13.11
N ALA A 161 9.59 13.09 -11.80
CA ALA A 161 10.62 12.82 -10.81
C ALA A 161 11.09 11.36 -10.86
N LEU A 162 10.17 10.40 -10.84
CA LEU A 162 10.53 8.98 -10.94
C LEU A 162 11.28 8.64 -12.25
N LEU A 163 10.80 9.15 -13.40
CA LEU A 163 11.47 8.93 -14.68
C LEU A 163 12.86 9.57 -14.74
N ARG A 164 13.03 10.78 -14.17
CA ARG A 164 14.34 11.45 -14.07
C ARG A 164 15.35 10.63 -13.29
N GLU A 165 14.89 9.85 -12.32
CA GLU A 165 15.73 9.03 -11.46
C GLU A 165 15.93 7.60 -11.99
N GLY A 166 15.47 7.35 -13.23
CA GLY A 166 15.60 6.07 -13.91
C GLY A 166 14.65 4.99 -13.38
N LEU A 167 13.62 5.36 -12.60
CA LEU A 167 12.69 4.42 -12.01
C LEU A 167 11.48 4.21 -12.91
N MET A 168 11.13 2.93 -13.12
CA MET A 168 9.91 2.52 -13.79
C MET A 168 8.76 2.42 -12.80
N PHE A 169 7.56 2.80 -13.22
CA PHE A 169 6.35 2.75 -12.39
C PHE A 169 5.13 2.70 -13.30
N ASP A 170 4.06 2.12 -12.79
CA ASP A 170 2.79 1.99 -13.51
C ASP A 170 1.57 2.24 -12.65
N ASN A 171 1.68 1.95 -11.36
CA ASN A 171 0.60 2.02 -10.40
C ASN A 171 0.68 3.33 -9.62
N TYR A 172 -0.49 3.89 -9.32
CA TYR A 172 -0.63 5.09 -8.49
C TYR A 172 -1.33 4.76 -7.18
N VAL A 173 -0.79 5.29 -6.09
CA VAL A 173 -1.38 5.22 -4.76
C VAL A 173 -1.88 6.60 -4.38
N THR A 174 -3.15 6.73 -4.01
CA THR A 174 -3.66 8.02 -3.57
C THR A 174 -3.27 8.30 -2.11
N PRO A 175 -2.70 9.49 -1.79
CA PRO A 175 -2.45 9.91 -0.42
C PRO A 175 -3.71 9.82 0.45
N CYS A 176 -3.54 9.29 1.66
CA CYS A 176 -4.55 9.28 2.71
C CYS A 176 -5.91 8.64 2.30
N GLY A 177 -5.92 7.78 1.28
CA GLY A 177 -7.12 7.12 0.77
C GLY A 177 -8.11 8.05 0.07
N LYS A 178 -7.70 9.28 -0.26
CA LYS A 178 -8.56 10.31 -0.83
C LYS A 178 -8.90 10.02 -2.28
N VAL A 179 -10.17 10.12 -2.66
CA VAL A 179 -10.63 9.81 -4.02
C VAL A 179 -11.74 10.75 -4.48
N SER A 180 -11.68 11.14 -5.75
CA SER A 180 -12.72 11.90 -6.46
C SER A 180 -12.83 11.39 -7.91
N ASP A 181 -13.95 11.66 -8.58
CA ASP A 181 -14.14 11.29 -9.98
C ASP A 181 -13.09 11.96 -10.89
N GLU A 182 -12.75 13.21 -10.58
CA GLU A 182 -11.65 13.97 -11.19
C GLU A 182 -10.32 13.22 -11.08
N LEU A 183 -9.95 12.80 -9.86
CA LEU A 183 -8.72 12.06 -9.62
C LEU A 183 -8.70 10.77 -10.42
N VAL A 184 -9.76 9.95 -10.35
CA VAL A 184 -9.82 8.67 -11.07
C VAL A 184 -9.65 8.88 -12.57
N ARG A 185 -10.28 9.91 -13.14
CA ARG A 185 -10.15 10.28 -14.56
C ARG A 185 -8.72 10.66 -14.93
N LEU A 186 -8.02 11.43 -14.08
CA LEU A 186 -6.64 11.84 -14.33
C LEU A 186 -5.66 10.68 -14.13
N VAL A 187 -5.86 9.84 -13.12
CA VAL A 187 -5.05 8.63 -12.89
C VAL A 187 -5.17 7.69 -14.10
N LYS A 188 -6.38 7.47 -14.63
CA LYS A 188 -6.59 6.69 -15.87
C LYS A 188 -5.84 7.24 -17.10
N LYS A 189 -5.54 8.54 -17.13
CA LYS A 189 -4.78 9.18 -18.21
C LYS A 189 -3.27 8.94 -18.09
N HIS A 190 -2.74 8.80 -16.87
CA HIS A 190 -1.31 8.83 -16.59
C HIS A 190 -0.71 7.51 -16.07
N TYR A 191 -1.54 6.66 -15.46
CA TYR A 191 -1.19 5.42 -14.75
C TYR A 191 -2.12 4.26 -15.15
N LYS A 192 -1.70 3.03 -14.86
CA LYS A 192 -2.41 1.80 -15.24
C LYS A 192 -3.31 1.23 -14.15
N SER A 193 -3.18 1.70 -12.92
CA SER A 193 -4.03 1.30 -11.80
C SER A 193 -4.13 2.41 -10.76
N LEU A 194 -5.08 2.26 -9.84
CA LEU A 194 -5.25 3.09 -8.66
C LEU A 194 -5.45 2.20 -7.44
N ARG A 195 -4.62 2.43 -6.43
CA ARG A 195 -4.72 1.79 -5.12
C ARG A 195 -5.33 2.75 -4.10
N LEU A 196 -6.37 2.29 -3.43
CA LEU A 196 -7.15 2.97 -2.39
C LEU A 196 -6.90 2.33 -1.02
N ILE A 197 -7.39 2.98 0.04
CA ILE A 197 -7.47 2.38 1.39
C ILE A 197 -8.83 1.72 1.53
N GLY A 198 -8.86 0.52 2.10
CA GLY A 198 -10.09 -0.22 2.35
C GLY A 198 -9.90 -1.30 3.40
N HIS A 199 -10.79 -2.30 3.36
CA HIS A 199 -10.72 -3.46 4.27
C HIS A 199 -11.07 -4.78 3.57
N ASN A 200 -11.13 -4.76 2.23
CA ASN A 200 -11.55 -5.90 1.43
C ASN A 200 -10.37 -6.64 0.79
N LEU A 201 -10.57 -7.94 0.58
CA LEU A 201 -9.79 -8.73 -0.36
C LEU A 201 -10.18 -8.36 -1.80
N ASN A 202 -9.22 -8.36 -2.71
CA ASN A 202 -9.46 -8.08 -4.12
C ASN A 202 -9.88 -9.35 -4.87
N VAL A 203 -10.95 -9.26 -5.67
CA VAL A 203 -11.44 -10.37 -6.49
C VAL A 203 -10.47 -10.63 -7.65
N LEU A 204 -10.13 -11.90 -7.88
CA LEU A 204 -9.37 -12.36 -9.03
C LEU A 204 -10.27 -13.07 -10.05
N PRO A 205 -10.05 -12.89 -11.36
CA PRO A 205 -9.12 -11.93 -11.96
C PRO A 205 -9.58 -10.48 -11.75
N VAL A 206 -8.64 -9.54 -11.65
CA VAL A 206 -8.95 -8.12 -11.44
C VAL A 206 -9.77 -7.60 -12.62
N ARG A 207 -10.95 -7.02 -12.34
CA ARG A 207 -11.86 -6.48 -13.35
C ARG A 207 -11.64 -4.99 -13.62
N ASP A 208 -11.40 -4.23 -12.56
CA ASP A 208 -11.08 -2.81 -12.63
C ASP A 208 -9.81 -2.56 -11.81
N PRO A 209 -8.67 -2.24 -12.44
CA PRO A 209 -7.43 -1.96 -11.72
C PRO A 209 -7.47 -0.61 -11.00
N TYR A 210 -8.52 0.20 -11.16
CA TYR A 210 -8.63 1.50 -10.52
C TYR A 210 -9.43 1.49 -9.21
N THR A 211 -9.72 0.30 -8.68
CA THR A 211 -10.48 0.09 -7.44
C THR A 211 -9.76 -0.86 -6.49
N LEU A 212 -8.43 -0.97 -6.57
CA LEU A 212 -7.68 -1.88 -5.71
C LEU A 212 -7.75 -1.37 -4.27
N GLU A 213 -8.10 -2.26 -3.33
CA GLU A 213 -8.11 -1.95 -1.90
C GLU A 213 -6.94 -2.62 -1.20
N VAL A 214 -6.41 -1.94 -0.19
CA VAL A 214 -5.45 -2.50 0.76
C VAL A 214 -6.03 -2.55 2.16
N ILE A 215 -5.53 -3.47 2.97
CA ILE A 215 -5.76 -3.48 4.40
C ILE A 215 -4.49 -2.95 5.07
N GLY A 216 -4.62 -1.82 5.78
CA GLY A 216 -3.52 -1.25 6.55
C GLY A 216 -3.18 -2.10 7.76
N VAL A 217 -1.89 -2.24 8.04
CA VAL A 217 -1.36 -2.91 9.23
C VAL A 217 -0.56 -1.89 10.03
N ASP A 218 -0.91 -1.76 11.31
CA ASP A 218 -0.27 -0.85 12.27
C ASP A 218 0.06 -1.58 13.59
N LEU A 219 0.62 -0.85 14.57
CA LEU A 219 0.99 -1.40 15.88
C LEU A 219 -0.19 -1.98 16.67
N GLU A 220 -1.42 -1.58 16.38
CA GLU A 220 -2.62 -2.06 17.08
C GLU A 220 -3.26 -3.26 16.38
N THR A 221 -2.89 -3.53 15.12
CA THR A 221 -3.43 -4.60 14.31
C THR A 221 -2.98 -5.97 14.85
N PRO A 222 -3.88 -6.80 15.43
CA PRO A 222 -3.46 -8.05 16.03
C PRO A 222 -3.01 -9.05 14.96
N LEU A 223 -1.89 -9.75 15.20
CA LEU A 223 -1.37 -10.77 14.28
C LEU A 223 -2.43 -11.81 13.87
N ILE A 224 -3.32 -12.19 14.79
CA ILE A 224 -4.40 -13.14 14.53
C ILE A 224 -5.40 -12.63 13.47
N GLU A 225 -5.65 -11.32 13.38
CA GLU A 225 -6.49 -10.73 12.34
C GLU A 225 -5.81 -10.78 10.98
N ILE A 226 -4.51 -10.49 10.94
CA ILE A 226 -3.69 -10.58 9.73
C ILE A 226 -3.68 -12.02 9.20
N GLU A 227 -3.45 -12.99 10.08
CA GLU A 227 -3.49 -14.42 9.74
C GLU A 227 -4.89 -14.85 9.26
N TRP A 228 -5.95 -14.27 9.81
CA TRP A 228 -7.31 -14.53 9.34
C TRP A 228 -7.53 -14.00 7.92
N TRP A 229 -7.08 -12.77 7.60
CA TRP A 229 -7.15 -12.24 6.23
C TRP A 229 -6.37 -13.10 5.24
N MET A 230 -5.16 -13.54 5.61
CA MET A 230 -4.35 -14.46 4.81
C MET A 230 -5.07 -15.78 4.57
N GLY A 231 -5.67 -16.37 5.61
CA GLY A 231 -6.46 -17.59 5.51
C GLY A 231 -7.67 -17.43 4.59
N GLU A 232 -8.37 -16.29 4.66
CA GLU A 232 -9.49 -15.99 3.77
C GLU A 232 -9.04 -15.80 2.31
N ALA A 233 -7.91 -15.13 2.07
CA ALA A 233 -7.32 -14.99 0.74
C ALA A 233 -7.02 -16.36 0.13
N LYS A 234 -6.36 -17.25 0.88
CA LYS A 234 -6.08 -18.63 0.46
C LYS A 234 -7.35 -19.43 0.22
N ARG A 235 -8.32 -19.37 1.13
CA ARG A 235 -9.56 -20.16 1.05
C ARG A 235 -10.49 -19.71 -0.09
N LYS A 236 -10.53 -18.42 -0.39
CA LYS A 236 -11.40 -17.83 -1.41
C LYS A 236 -10.73 -17.64 -2.77
N ASN A 237 -9.43 -17.94 -2.88
CA ASN A 237 -8.62 -17.65 -4.08
C ASN A 237 -8.70 -16.16 -4.48
N MET A 238 -8.54 -15.30 -3.47
CA MET A 238 -8.58 -13.84 -3.63
C MET A 238 -7.20 -13.24 -3.39
N TRP A 239 -7.05 -11.96 -3.72
CA TRP A 239 -5.81 -11.22 -3.55
C TRP A 239 -5.86 -10.32 -2.31
N LEU A 240 -5.04 -10.64 -1.33
CA LEU A 240 -4.79 -9.79 -0.17
C LEU A 240 -3.68 -8.80 -0.48
N ILE A 241 -3.91 -7.52 -0.23
CA ILE A 241 -2.85 -6.51 -0.25
C ILE A 241 -2.74 -5.95 1.16
N LEU A 242 -1.61 -6.20 1.82
CA LEU A 242 -1.28 -5.60 3.11
C LEU A 242 -0.46 -4.34 2.87
N MET A 243 -0.84 -3.26 3.54
CA MET A 243 -0.13 -1.99 3.51
C MET A 243 0.59 -1.73 4.84
N PHE A 244 1.84 -1.30 4.75
CA PHE A 244 2.70 -0.94 5.86
C PHE A 244 3.29 0.45 5.63
N HIS A 245 3.52 1.25 6.68
CA HIS A 245 4.36 2.45 6.57
C HIS A 245 5.75 2.15 7.11
N GLN A 246 6.03 2.40 8.39
CA GLN A 246 7.36 2.13 8.96
C GLN A 246 7.49 0.67 9.42
N VAL A 247 8.72 0.14 9.38
CA VAL A 247 9.08 -1.16 9.96
C VAL A 247 10.27 -0.98 10.90
N GLU A 248 10.03 -0.52 12.12
CA GLU A 248 11.08 -0.22 13.11
C GLU A 248 10.55 -0.28 14.54
N ASP A 249 11.45 -0.56 15.50
CA ASP A 249 11.11 -0.66 16.92
C ASP A 249 11.02 0.73 17.59
N LYS A 250 10.20 1.62 17.01
CA LYS A 250 9.85 2.92 17.58
C LYS A 250 8.33 3.04 17.66
N GLU A 251 7.83 3.59 18.76
CA GLU A 251 6.40 3.87 18.89
C GLU A 251 5.98 4.94 17.88
N ASN A 252 5.39 4.48 16.77
CA ASN A 252 4.69 5.28 15.79
C ASN A 252 3.34 4.62 15.51
N LEU A 253 2.26 5.40 15.62
CA LEU A 253 0.89 4.95 15.40
C LEU A 253 0.68 4.21 14.08
N TYR A 254 1.48 4.52 13.05
CA TYR A 254 1.36 3.92 11.71
C TYR A 254 2.50 2.93 11.38
N GLY A 255 3.39 2.68 12.34
CA GLY A 255 4.51 1.76 12.17
C GLY A 255 4.14 0.31 12.49
N ASN A 256 5.06 -0.59 12.16
CA ASN A 256 5.08 -1.97 12.62
C ASN A 256 6.45 -2.22 13.25
N ASP A 257 6.50 -2.93 14.36
CA ASP A 257 7.78 -3.35 14.92
C ASP A 257 8.40 -4.49 14.09
N ILE A 258 9.72 -4.66 14.22
CA ILE A 258 10.51 -5.61 13.44
C ILE A 258 10.05 -7.05 13.71
N LYS A 259 9.68 -7.35 14.96
CA LYS A 259 9.24 -8.68 15.37
C LYS A 259 7.90 -9.03 14.71
N THR A 260 6.94 -8.12 14.73
CA THR A 260 5.62 -8.27 14.12
C THR A 260 5.75 -8.48 12.62
N MET A 261 6.57 -7.68 11.92
CA MET A 261 6.82 -7.88 10.49
C MET A 261 7.37 -9.30 10.20
N ASN A 262 8.33 -9.77 11.00
CA ASN A 262 8.87 -11.11 10.84
C ASN A 262 7.83 -12.21 11.12
N GLU A 263 6.95 -12.02 12.10
CA GLU A 263 5.83 -12.94 12.40
C GLU A 263 4.82 -13.00 11.24
N ILE A 264 4.51 -11.86 10.61
CA ILE A 264 3.68 -11.79 9.40
C ILE A 264 4.32 -12.59 8.27
N LEU A 265 5.61 -12.42 8.00
CA LEU A 265 6.31 -13.17 6.95
C LEU A 265 6.35 -14.67 7.22
N ASN A 266 6.53 -15.08 8.48
CA ASN A 266 6.44 -16.49 8.88
C ASN A 266 5.03 -17.06 8.67
N ALA A 267 3.99 -16.24 8.88
CA ALA A 267 2.61 -16.64 8.60
C ALA A 267 2.36 -16.82 7.10
N VAL A 268 2.92 -15.96 6.24
CA VAL A 268 2.86 -16.11 4.77
C VAL A 268 3.46 -17.46 4.34
N GLU A 269 4.63 -17.82 4.85
CA GLU A 269 5.28 -19.11 4.57
C GLU A 269 4.46 -20.29 5.09
N ARG A 270 4.01 -20.23 6.34
CA ARG A 270 3.22 -21.30 6.97
C ARG A 270 1.90 -21.54 6.25
N LEU A 271 1.25 -20.46 5.79
CA LEU A 271 0.03 -20.54 5.01
C LEU A 271 0.29 -20.81 3.54
N ASP A 272 1.55 -20.84 3.07
CA ASP A 272 1.93 -21.11 1.68
C ASP A 272 1.11 -20.22 0.72
N LEU A 273 1.18 -18.91 0.98
CA LEU A 273 0.61 -17.87 0.12
C LEU A 273 1.66 -17.40 -0.88
N LYS A 274 1.26 -17.25 -2.14
CA LYS A 274 2.15 -16.74 -3.18
C LYS A 274 2.27 -15.23 -3.06
N VAL A 275 3.47 -14.76 -2.73
CA VAL A 275 3.80 -13.33 -2.72
C VAL A 275 3.96 -12.85 -4.16
N VAL A 276 3.23 -11.81 -4.53
CA VAL A 276 3.19 -11.24 -5.88
C VAL A 276 3.24 -9.72 -5.84
N LEU A 277 3.73 -9.13 -6.93
CA LEU A 277 3.67 -7.71 -7.18
C LEU A 277 2.34 -7.32 -7.85
N PRO A 278 1.78 -6.14 -7.58
CA PRO A 278 0.63 -5.61 -8.29
C PRO A 278 0.79 -5.65 -9.80
N ALA A 279 1.95 -5.28 -10.35
CA ALA A 279 2.21 -5.31 -11.79
C ALA A 279 2.16 -6.73 -12.38
N GLU A 280 2.49 -7.77 -11.60
CA GLU A 280 2.32 -9.18 -11.97
C GLU A 280 0.84 -9.54 -12.09
N VAL A 281 0.06 -9.28 -11.04
CA VAL A 281 -1.37 -9.59 -11.00
C VAL A 281 -2.14 -8.87 -12.11
N LEU A 282 -1.75 -7.63 -12.39
CA LEU A 282 -2.35 -6.78 -13.42
C LEU A 282 -1.81 -7.04 -14.84
N SER A 283 -0.81 -7.92 -15.00
CA SER A 283 -0.18 -8.25 -16.28
C SER A 283 0.33 -7.01 -17.03
N ILE A 284 0.95 -6.09 -16.30
CA ILE A 284 1.42 -4.82 -16.83
C ILE A 284 2.65 -5.03 -17.72
N LYS A 285 2.59 -4.51 -18.96
CA LYS A 285 3.67 -4.48 -19.96
C LYS A 285 4.44 -3.17 -19.97
#